data_AF-A0A840YTL7-F1
#
_entry.id   AF-A0A840YTL7-F1
#
_cell.length_a   1.000
_cell.length_b   1.000
_cell.length_c   1.000
_cell.angle_alpha   90.00
_cell.angle_beta   90.00
_cell.angle_gamma   90.00
#
_symmetry.space_group_name_H-M   'P 1'
#
loop_
_entity.id
_entity.type
_entity.pdbx_description
1 polymer ?
#
loop_
_entity_poly.entity_id
_entity_poly.type
_entity_poly.pdbx_seq_one_letter_code
_entity_poly.pdbx_strand_id
1 'polypeptide(L)'
;MDTFAAQLRKRGLKGYVTEAAFGSSYGVDTTCTGIGQNAIADVKANSDVLLGITWWGGGRIWPESYHFKIEPAKATRFTAAIPAYTQQLLGQ
;
A
#
# COMPACT_ATOMS: atom_id res chain seq x y z
N MET A 1 6.32 11.90 -1.43
CA MET A 1 5.67 11.97 -2.76
C MET A 1 5.54 13.42 -3.24
N ASP A 2 6.32 14.34 -2.66
CA ASP A 2 6.05 15.77 -2.78
C ASP A 2 6.33 16.33 -4.17
N THR A 3 7.34 15.81 -4.86
CA THR A 3 7.63 16.23 -6.23
C THR A 3 6.45 15.92 -7.15
N PHE A 4 5.84 14.74 -7.04
CA PHE A 4 4.68 14.38 -7.85
C PHE A 4 3.46 15.24 -7.50
N ALA A 5 3.18 15.42 -6.21
CA ALA A 5 2.10 16.30 -5.75
C ALA A 5 2.28 17.76 -6.23
N ALA A 6 3.51 18.29 -6.18
CA ALA A 6 3.81 19.63 -6.69
C ALA A 6 3.54 19.76 -8.20
N GLN A 7 3.83 18.73 -8.98
CA GLN A 7 3.52 18.71 -10.42
C GLN A 7 2.01 18.66 -10.69
N LEU A 8 1.24 17.93 -9.88
CA LEU A 8 -0.22 17.89 -9.96
C LEU A 8 -0.84 19.26 -9.64
N ARG A 9 -0.41 19.89 -8.54
CA ARG A 9 -0.85 21.25 -8.15
C ARG A 9 -0.58 22.26 -9.26
N LYS A 10 0.64 22.28 -9.81
CA LYS A 10 1.03 23.19 -10.90
C LYS A 10 0.12 23.07 -12.13
N ARG A 11 -0.47 21.90 -12.37
CA ARG A 11 -1.31 21.61 -13.54
C ARG A 11 -2.80 21.63 -13.24
N GLY A 12 -3.21 21.89 -12.00
CA GLY A 12 -4.61 21.78 -11.58
C GLY A 12 -5.17 20.36 -11.71
N LEU A 13 -4.32 19.33 -11.56
CA LEU A 13 -4.70 17.93 -11.67
C LEU A 13 -4.76 17.25 -10.31
N LYS A 14 -5.47 16.12 -10.27
CA LYS A 14 -5.46 15.17 -9.15
C LYS A 14 -4.90 13.84 -9.63
N GLY A 15 -4.24 13.12 -8.73
CA GLY A 15 -3.63 11.83 -8.99
C GLY A 15 -4.13 10.76 -8.03
N TYR A 16 -4.06 9.51 -8.48
CA TYR A 16 -4.32 8.33 -7.67
C TYR A 16 -3.19 7.34 -7.94
N VAL A 17 -2.56 6.81 -6.89
CA VAL A 17 -1.51 5.80 -7.05
C VAL A 17 -2.20 4.45 -7.14
N THR A 18 -2.38 3.94 -8.36
CA THR A 18 -3.19 2.74 -8.57
C THR A 18 -2.45 1.43 -8.29
N GLU A 19 -1.12 1.46 -8.24
CA GLU A 19 -0.30 0.30 -7.92
C GLU A 19 0.90 0.73 -7.08
N ALA A 20 1.04 0.12 -5.91
CA ALA A 20 2.19 0.22 -5.05
C ALA A 20 2.30 -1.03 -4.18
N ALA A 21 3.52 -1.35 -3.75
CA ALA A 21 3.78 -2.38 -2.75
C ALA A 21 5.07 -2.03 -2.00
N PHE A 22 5.21 -2.48 -0.76
CA PHE A 22 6.45 -2.42 -0.01
C PHE A 22 6.59 -3.64 0.89
N GLY A 23 7.84 -3.97 1.26
CA GLY A 23 8.12 -5.08 2.16
C GLY A 23 7.75 -6.44 1.56
N SER A 24 7.23 -7.33 2.39
CA SER A 24 6.74 -8.65 1.97
C SER A 24 5.65 -9.13 2.93
N SER A 25 4.73 -9.93 2.41
CA SER A 25 3.67 -10.61 3.16
C SER A 25 4.20 -11.61 4.18
N TYR A 26 5.46 -12.05 4.05
CA TYR A 26 6.13 -12.93 5.02
C TYR A 26 6.81 -12.17 6.16
N GLY A 27 6.82 -10.84 6.08
CA GLY A 27 7.54 -9.99 7.00
C GLY A 27 8.12 -8.79 6.26
N VAL A 28 7.96 -7.61 6.85
CA VAL A 28 8.52 -6.37 6.33
C VAL A 28 9.82 -6.11 7.08
N ASP A 29 10.93 -6.05 6.33
CA ASP A 29 12.21 -5.59 6.88
C ASP A 29 12.02 -4.18 7.47
N THR A 30 12.66 -3.89 8.60
CA THR A 30 12.51 -2.60 9.29
C THR A 30 12.86 -1.41 8.40
N THR A 31 13.77 -1.60 7.45
CA THR A 31 14.12 -0.59 6.43
C THR A 31 12.97 -0.31 5.46
N CYS A 32 12.14 -1.30 5.14
CA CYS A 32 10.95 -1.16 4.29
C CYS A 32 9.74 -0.60 5.06
N THR A 33 9.63 -0.86 6.36
CA THR A 33 8.51 -0.36 7.20
C THR A 33 8.46 1.17 7.18
N GLY A 34 9.62 1.83 7.34
CA GLY A 34 9.70 3.28 7.28
C GLY A 34 9.30 3.84 5.91
N ILE A 35 9.63 3.14 4.82
CA ILE A 35 9.28 3.57 3.45
C ILE A 35 7.78 3.54 3.22
N GLY A 36 7.11 2.45 3.63
CA GLY A 36 5.65 2.32 3.49
C GLY A 36 4.89 3.35 4.32
N GLN A 37 5.30 3.56 5.57
CA GLN A 37 4.72 4.57 6.45
C GLN A 37 4.91 5.99 5.90
N ASN A 38 6.09 6.30 5.37
CA ASN A 38 6.35 7.59 4.73
C ASN A 38 5.48 7.79 3.49
N ALA A 39 5.29 6.77 2.66
CA ALA A 39 4.41 6.86 1.49
C ALA A 39 2.95 7.18 1.88
N ILE A 40 2.44 6.52 2.93
CA ILE A 40 1.09 6.78 3.47
C ILE A 40 1.00 8.20 4.04
N ALA A 41 2.00 8.61 4.81
CA ALA A 41 2.07 9.95 5.38
C ALA A 41 2.11 11.04 4.30
N ASP A 42 2.89 10.82 3.24
CA ASP A 42 3.00 11.75 2.11
C ASP A 42 1.68 11.91 1.36
N VAL A 43 0.92 10.82 1.15
CA VAL A 43 -0.40 10.89 0.52
C VAL A 43 -1.39 11.66 1.40
N LYS A 44 -1.37 11.43 2.72
CA LYS A 44 -2.20 12.20 3.66
C LYS A 44 -1.85 13.69 3.65
N ALA A 45 -0.55 14.01 3.69
CA ALA A 45 -0.05 15.39 3.69
C ALA A 45 -0.34 16.13 2.37
N ASN A 46 -0.46 15.41 1.26
CA ASN A 46 -0.74 15.96 -0.07
C ASN A 46 -2.17 15.62 -0.57
N SER A 47 -3.12 15.43 0.34
CA SER A 47 -4.48 14.95 0.03
C SER A 47 -5.34 15.92 -0.79
N ASP A 48 -4.92 17.17 -0.95
CA ASP A 48 -5.52 18.13 -1.89
C ASP A 48 -5.38 17.69 -3.36
N VAL A 49 -4.31 16.95 -3.69
CA VAL A 49 -4.04 16.46 -5.05
C VAL A 49 -3.78 14.96 -5.17
N LEU A 50 -3.37 14.27 -4.11
CA LEU A 50 -3.21 12.81 -4.07
C LEU A 50 -4.41 12.16 -3.39
N LEU A 51 -5.23 11.47 -4.18
CA LEU A 51 -6.52 10.95 -3.74
C LEU A 51 -6.45 9.61 -3.01
N GLY A 52 -5.32 8.91 -3.08
CA GLY A 52 -5.14 7.64 -2.40
C GLY A 52 -4.12 6.72 -3.06
N ILE A 53 -4.01 5.53 -2.48
CA ILE A 53 -3.20 4.41 -2.96
C ILE A 53 -4.08 3.16 -2.99
N THR A 54 -4.03 2.40 -4.08
CA THR A 54 -4.48 1.00 -4.09
C THR A 54 -3.27 0.08 -4.03
N TRP A 55 -3.15 -0.64 -2.92
CA TRP A 55 -2.03 -1.56 -2.69
C TRP A 55 -2.18 -2.82 -3.54
N TRP A 56 -1.06 -3.23 -4.12
CA TRP A 56 -0.92 -4.50 -4.80
C TRP A 56 -0.40 -5.56 -3.84
N GLY A 57 -0.77 -6.83 -3.94
CA GLY A 57 -1.58 -7.50 -4.95
C GLY A 57 -2.63 -8.39 -4.32
N GLY A 58 -3.81 -7.83 -4.09
CA GLY A 58 -4.98 -8.61 -3.73
C GLY A 58 -5.43 -9.54 -4.87
N GLY A 59 -6.27 -10.51 -4.54
CA GLY A 59 -6.96 -11.41 -5.44
C GLY A 59 -6.61 -12.88 -5.24
N ARG A 60 -7.49 -13.76 -5.71
CA ARG A 60 -7.34 -15.22 -5.58
C ARG A 60 -6.24 -15.81 -6.46
N ILE A 61 -5.76 -15.05 -7.46
CA ILE A 61 -4.90 -15.57 -8.52
C ILE A 61 -3.45 -15.78 -8.07
N TRP A 62 -2.97 -15.00 -7.10
CA TRP A 62 -1.59 -15.07 -6.64
C TRP A 62 -1.26 -16.41 -5.97
N PRO A 63 -0.11 -17.05 -6.25
CA PRO A 63 0.34 -18.19 -5.46
C PRO A 63 0.55 -17.76 -3.99
N GLU A 64 0.47 -18.72 -3.06
CA GLU A 64 0.76 -18.44 -1.64
C GLU A 64 2.20 -17.95 -1.42
N SER A 65 3.09 -18.18 -2.39
CA SER A 65 4.47 -17.70 -2.44
C SER A 65 4.63 -16.28 -3.01
N TYR A 66 3.56 -15.59 -3.36
CA TYR A 66 3.65 -14.22 -3.88
C TYR A 66 3.99 -13.18 -2.79
N HIS A 67 5.09 -12.47 -2.97
CA HIS A 67 5.66 -11.53 -1.98
C HIS A 67 4.71 -10.42 -1.53
N PHE A 68 3.84 -9.93 -2.40
CA PHE A 68 2.93 -8.82 -2.08
C PHE A 68 1.49 -9.29 -1.91
N LYS A 69 1.28 -10.58 -1.60
CA LYS A 69 -0.07 -11.12 -1.37
C LYS A 69 -0.64 -10.50 -0.10
N ILE A 70 -1.71 -9.72 -0.25
CA ILE A 70 -2.33 -8.98 0.85
C ILE A 70 -3.24 -9.88 1.68
N GLU A 71 -3.90 -10.86 1.05
CA GLU A 71 -4.84 -11.71 1.76
C GLU A 71 -4.15 -12.77 2.65
N PRO A 72 -4.82 -13.18 3.74
CA PRO A 72 -4.48 -14.42 4.44
C PRO A 72 -4.49 -15.63 3.49
N ALA A 73 -4.02 -16.78 4.00
CA ALA A 73 -4.02 -18.04 3.24
C ALA A 73 -5.39 -18.31 2.61
N LYS A 74 -5.41 -18.77 1.36
CA LYS A 74 -6.66 -18.95 0.59
C LYS A 74 -7.67 -19.85 1.30
N ALA A 75 -7.18 -20.84 2.05
CA ALA A 75 -8.00 -21.80 2.79
C ALA A 75 -8.78 -21.16 3.95
N THR A 76 -8.29 -20.07 4.54
CA THR A 76 -8.86 -19.46 5.75
C THR A 76 -9.38 -18.03 5.52
N ARG A 77 -9.38 -17.55 4.27
CA ARG A 77 -9.60 -16.13 3.96
C ARG A 77 -10.89 -15.48 4.46
N PHE A 78 -11.93 -16.25 4.74
CA PHE A 78 -13.23 -15.73 5.20
C PHE A 78 -13.31 -15.59 6.72
N THR A 79 -12.41 -16.24 7.46
CA THR A 79 -12.47 -16.32 8.93
C THR A 79 -11.16 -15.87 9.59
N ALA A 80 -10.07 -15.77 8.83
CA ALA A 80 -8.79 -15.30 9.33
C ALA A 80 -8.86 -13.83 9.73
N ALA A 81 -8.15 -13.48 10.81
CA ALA A 81 -7.92 -12.09 11.17
C ALA A 81 -7.13 -11.35 10.06
N ILE A 82 -7.23 -10.03 10.04
CA ILE A 82 -6.48 -9.17 9.12
C ILE A 82 -4.97 -9.36 9.39
N PRO A 83 -4.16 -9.79 8.41
CA PRO A 83 -2.73 -9.97 8.58
C PRO A 83 -2.01 -8.69 9.02
N ALA A 84 -0.93 -8.83 9.80
CA ALA A 84 -0.09 -7.70 10.21
C ALA A 84 0.43 -6.89 9.01
N TYR A 85 0.77 -7.58 7.91
CA TYR A 85 1.16 -6.93 6.66
C TYR A 85 0.06 -6.00 6.14
N THR A 86 -1.19 -6.47 6.09
CA THR A 86 -2.33 -5.64 5.68
C THR A 86 -2.56 -4.45 6.59
N GLN A 87 -2.36 -4.59 7.91
CA GLN A 87 -2.47 -3.47 8.86
C GLN A 87 -1.43 -2.39 8.57
N GLN A 88 -0.19 -2.78 8.26
CA GLN A 88 0.87 -1.84 7.89
C GLN A 88 0.54 -1.08 6.60
N LEU A 89 -0.06 -1.75 5.60
CA LEU A 89 -0.55 -1.10 4.38
C LEU A 89 -1.63 -0.04 4.67
N LEU A 90 -2.40 -0.19 5.76
CA LEU A 90 -3.39 0.78 6.23
C LEU A 90 -2.76 1.89 7.10
N GLY A 91 -1.47 1.80 7.40
CA GLY A 91 -0.76 2.73 8.27
C GLY A 91 -1.11 2.57 9.75
N GLN A 92 -1.37 1.33 10.17
CA GLN A 92 -1.62 0.92 11.56
C GLN A 92 -0.40 0.23 12.17
#